data_AF-A0A1Z5LHQ0-F1
#
_entry.id   AF-A0A1Z5LHQ0-F1
#
_cell.length_a   1.000
_cell.length_b   1.000
_cell.length_c   1.000
_cell.angle_alpha   90.00
_cell.angle_beta   90.00
_cell.angle_gamma   90.00
#
_symmetry.space_group_name_H-M   'P 1'
#
loop_
_entity.id
_entity.type
_entity.pdbx_description
1 polymer ?
#
loop_
_entity_poly.entity_id
_entity_poly.type
_entity_poly.pdbx_seq_one_letter_code
_entity_poly.pdbx_strand_id
1 'polypeptide(L)'
;MYGLPTDTIRKEFRTRMVPANGLNPVYNEEPFVFRKVVLPDLAVIRIAVYDENGKMVGQRILPMDGLQAGYRHVSLRTEGNFPMSLAMLFICIELKIYVPDGLGDLMDALSDPRAFLSAQEKRMVQMKAMGIEEADILVNRTDMTGSQQKKDEEKREEWHMDPVTVDGLRVEKEFVKLRRKQMKELEALRKRHHKEKHQMQKQQCMAVEKMLPTREEPPWEDACVRALVVQQMQDWSRLLASHRTQEWDLLRSQILLQGDVLRALMLKAQIQQMKQLDAKFERENKEMQGDVLRALMLKAQIQQ
;
A
#
# COMPACT_ATOMS: atom_id res chain seq x y z
N MET A 1 -17.45 16.95 -16.34
CA MET A 1 -16.17 16.19 -16.36
C MET A 1 -15.95 15.73 -17.78
N TYR A 2 -14.71 15.76 -18.27
CA TYR A 2 -14.33 15.23 -19.57
C TYR A 2 -13.32 14.10 -19.37
N GLY A 3 -13.38 13.07 -20.20
CA GLY A 3 -12.49 11.90 -20.12
C GLY A 3 -12.96 10.84 -21.10
N LEU A 4 -12.93 9.57 -20.68
CA LEU A 4 -13.56 8.49 -21.44
C LEU A 4 -15.07 8.76 -21.63
N PRO A 5 -15.73 8.16 -22.64
CA PRO A 5 -17.17 8.30 -22.82
C PRO A 5 -17.98 7.95 -21.56
N THR A 6 -17.53 6.95 -20.81
CA THR A 6 -18.13 6.52 -19.54
C THR A 6 -17.90 7.50 -18.39
N ASP A 7 -16.80 8.26 -18.42
CA ASP A 7 -16.45 9.26 -17.39
C ASP A 7 -16.99 10.66 -17.74
N THR A 8 -17.39 10.85 -18.99
CA THR A 8 -17.80 12.16 -19.51
C THR A 8 -19.25 12.46 -19.13
N ILE A 9 -19.43 13.23 -18.08
CA ILE A 9 -20.74 13.79 -17.70
C ILE A 9 -20.93 15.14 -18.40
N ARG A 10 -21.79 15.16 -19.43
CA ARG A 10 -22.02 16.34 -20.29
C ARG A 10 -23.11 17.30 -19.79
N LYS A 11 -24.01 16.85 -18.93
CA LYS A 11 -25.07 17.65 -18.29
C LYS A 11 -25.29 17.06 -16.91
N GLU A 12 -25.20 17.87 -15.85
CA GLU A 12 -25.93 17.69 -14.57
C GLU A 12 -25.44 18.57 -13.41
N PHE A 13 -24.29 19.26 -13.50
CA PHE A 13 -23.82 20.10 -12.38
C PHE A 13 -23.75 21.57 -12.73
N ARG A 14 -24.82 22.30 -12.39
CA ARG A 14 -24.91 23.76 -12.48
C ARG A 14 -25.51 24.29 -11.19
N THR A 15 -24.86 25.30 -10.60
CA THR A 15 -25.39 25.99 -9.44
C THR A 15 -26.52 26.94 -9.79
N ARG A 16 -27.36 27.29 -8.80
CA ARG A 16 -28.30 28.41 -8.91
C ARG A 16 -27.53 29.72 -9.05
N MET A 17 -28.15 30.65 -9.78
CA MET A 17 -27.63 32.00 -9.94
C MET A 17 -27.81 32.78 -8.63
N VAL A 18 -26.78 33.49 -8.19
CA VAL A 18 -26.83 34.38 -7.03
C VAL A 18 -26.94 35.81 -7.55
N PRO A 19 -28.13 36.43 -7.53
CA PRO A 19 -28.32 37.77 -8.07
C PRO A 19 -27.64 38.82 -7.19
N ALA A 20 -27.15 39.90 -7.81
CA ALA A 20 -26.66 41.10 -7.13
C ALA A 20 -25.49 40.91 -6.14
N ASN A 21 -24.70 39.83 -6.26
CA ASN A 21 -23.49 39.61 -5.45
C ASN A 21 -22.31 39.10 -6.29
N GLY A 22 -21.64 40.01 -6.99
CA GLY A 22 -20.47 39.69 -7.83
C GLY A 22 -19.12 39.63 -7.09
N LEU A 23 -19.07 40.01 -5.81
CA LEU A 23 -17.82 40.09 -5.05
C LEU A 23 -17.50 38.77 -4.34
N ASN A 24 -18.49 38.18 -3.66
CA ASN A 24 -18.34 36.90 -2.96
C ASN A 24 -19.65 36.11 -2.96
N PRO A 25 -20.06 35.55 -4.12
CA PRO A 25 -21.24 34.72 -4.19
C PRO A 25 -21.00 33.40 -3.43
N VAL A 26 -21.96 33.01 -2.58
CA VAL A 26 -21.91 31.77 -1.81
C VAL A 26 -22.97 30.81 -2.35
N TYR A 27 -22.50 29.64 -2.80
CA TYR A 27 -23.34 28.59 -3.38
C TYR A 27 -23.47 27.47 -2.34
N ASN A 28 -24.39 27.62 -1.39
CA ASN A 28 -24.68 26.62 -0.34
C ASN A 28 -25.54 25.48 -0.89
N GLU A 29 -25.05 24.79 -1.90
CA GLU A 29 -25.75 23.69 -2.57
C GLU A 29 -25.17 22.32 -2.20
N GLU A 30 -25.92 21.27 -2.56
CA GLU A 30 -25.43 19.90 -2.43
C GLU A 30 -24.13 19.69 -3.22
N PRO A 31 -23.21 18.87 -2.70
CA PRO A 31 -21.94 18.61 -3.36
C PRO A 31 -22.17 17.93 -4.71
N PHE A 32 -21.38 18.32 -5.71
CA PHE A 32 -21.38 17.63 -7.00
C PHE A 32 -20.67 16.28 -6.87
N VAL A 33 -21.42 15.19 -7.00
CA VAL A 33 -20.92 13.82 -6.79
C VAL A 33 -20.67 13.12 -8.13
N PHE A 34 -19.42 12.75 -8.38
CA PHE A 34 -19.02 11.91 -9.50
C PHE A 34 -18.93 10.46 -9.01
N ARG A 35 -19.98 9.67 -9.22
CA ARG A 35 -20.11 8.32 -8.63
C ARG A 35 -19.04 7.35 -9.10
N LYS A 36 -18.67 7.39 -10.39
CA LYS A 36 -17.72 6.45 -10.98
C LYS A 36 -16.81 7.19 -11.95
N VAL A 37 -15.51 7.05 -11.74
CA VAL A 37 -14.46 7.49 -12.67
C VAL A 37 -13.61 6.27 -12.95
N VAL A 38 -13.63 5.81 -14.20
CA VAL A 38 -12.98 4.57 -14.64
C VAL A 38 -11.47 4.80 -14.81
N LEU A 39 -11.07 5.91 -15.42
CA LEU A 39 -9.66 6.23 -15.66
C LEU A 39 -9.34 7.68 -15.24
N PRO A 40 -8.96 7.91 -13.96
CA PRO A 40 -8.63 9.24 -13.45
C PRO A 40 -7.52 9.94 -14.26
N ASP A 41 -6.53 9.20 -14.75
CA ASP A 41 -5.37 9.74 -15.47
C ASP A 41 -5.74 10.49 -16.76
N LEU A 42 -6.87 10.13 -17.39
CA LEU A 42 -7.38 10.78 -18.60
C LEU A 42 -8.53 11.76 -18.31
N ALA A 43 -9.01 11.81 -17.07
CA ALA A 43 -10.16 12.60 -16.68
C ALA A 43 -9.77 14.02 -16.22
N VAL A 44 -10.55 15.01 -16.64
CA VAL A 44 -10.41 16.41 -16.25
C VAL A 44 -11.74 17.00 -15.78
N ILE A 45 -11.68 17.82 -14.73
CA ILE A 45 -12.80 18.62 -14.23
C ILE A 45 -12.66 20.03 -14.80
N ARG A 46 -13.67 20.46 -15.56
CA ARG A 46 -13.81 21.86 -16.00
C ARG A 46 -14.82 22.56 -15.13
N ILE A 47 -14.39 23.62 -14.47
CA ILE A 47 -15.22 24.55 -13.72
C ILE A 47 -15.34 25.81 -14.57
N ALA A 48 -16.56 26.23 -14.90
CA ALA A 48 -16.80 27.43 -15.68
C ALA A 48 -17.81 28.32 -14.94
N VAL A 49 -17.47 29.61 -14.83
CA VAL A 49 -18.29 30.62 -14.19
C VAL A 49 -18.91 31.48 -15.28
N TYR A 50 -20.22 31.67 -15.17
CA TYR A 50 -21.02 32.46 -16.10
C TYR A 50 -21.67 33.61 -15.34
N ASP A 51 -21.81 34.73 -16.03
CA ASP A 51 -22.52 35.91 -15.55
C ASP A 51 -24.05 35.74 -15.69
N GLU A 52 -24.81 36.69 -15.15
CA GLU A 52 -26.27 36.76 -15.24
C GLU A 52 -26.76 36.74 -16.72
N ASN A 53 -25.98 37.35 -17.61
CA ASN A 53 -26.24 37.40 -19.06
C ASN A 53 -25.85 36.12 -19.82
N GLY A 54 -25.38 35.07 -19.12
CA GLY A 54 -24.90 33.83 -19.74
C GLY A 54 -23.52 33.94 -20.40
N LYS A 55 -22.85 35.09 -20.29
CA LYS A 55 -21.48 35.28 -20.76
C LYS A 55 -20.50 34.58 -19.81
N MET A 56 -19.51 33.85 -20.35
CA MET A 56 -18.48 33.20 -19.54
C MET A 56 -17.56 34.26 -18.93
N VAL A 57 -17.47 34.28 -17.61
CA VAL A 57 -16.56 35.15 -16.86
C VAL A 57 -15.15 34.55 -16.83
N GLY A 58 -15.08 33.24 -16.58
CA GLY A 58 -13.81 32.52 -16.56
C GLY A 58 -14.00 31.02 -16.37
N GLN A 59 -12.93 30.28 -16.58
CA GLN A 59 -12.91 28.83 -16.47
C GLN A 59 -11.62 28.32 -15.85
N ARG A 60 -11.67 27.12 -15.28
CA ARG A 60 -10.50 26.37 -14.89
C ARG A 60 -10.68 24.91 -15.28
N ILE A 61 -9.62 24.31 -15.83
CA ILE A 61 -9.53 22.88 -16.07
C ILE A 61 -8.53 22.32 -15.06
N LEU A 62 -8.97 21.33 -14.30
CA LEU A 62 -8.18 20.63 -13.29
C LEU A 62 -8.09 19.16 -13.72
N PRO A 63 -6.87 18.61 -13.93
CA PRO A 63 -6.72 17.18 -14.10
C PRO A 63 -7.11 16.46 -12.81
N MET A 64 -7.68 15.26 -12.95
CA MET A 64 -7.94 14.40 -11.80
C MET A 64 -6.63 13.85 -11.23
N ASP A 65 -5.65 13.60 -12.08
CA ASP A 65 -4.28 13.29 -11.67
C ASP A 65 -3.67 14.49 -10.92
N GLY A 66 -3.34 14.28 -9.65
CA GLY A 66 -2.84 15.31 -8.74
C GLY A 66 -3.89 16.17 -8.04
N LEU A 67 -5.19 15.86 -8.15
CA LEU A 67 -6.22 16.50 -7.33
C LEU A 67 -6.08 16.03 -5.88
N GLN A 68 -6.10 16.96 -4.92
CA GLN A 68 -5.97 16.63 -3.50
C GLN A 68 -7.21 17.11 -2.75
N ALA A 69 -7.65 16.32 -1.77
CA ALA A 69 -8.81 16.62 -0.95
C ALA A 69 -8.60 17.85 -0.05
N GLY A 70 -9.71 18.47 0.38
CA GLY A 70 -9.77 19.61 1.29
C GLY A 70 -10.21 20.93 0.63
N TYR A 71 -10.17 22.00 1.43
CA TYR A 71 -10.54 23.36 1.02
C TYR A 71 -9.44 24.03 0.20
N ARG A 72 -9.79 24.62 -0.95
CA ARG A 72 -8.83 25.21 -1.90
C ARG A 72 -9.39 26.44 -2.60
N HIS A 73 -8.51 27.40 -2.87
CA HIS A 73 -8.77 28.46 -3.83
C HIS A 73 -8.30 28.05 -5.23
N VAL A 74 -9.19 28.20 -6.20
CA VAL A 74 -8.96 27.85 -7.61
C VAL A 74 -9.02 29.12 -8.43
N SER A 75 -7.86 29.56 -8.93
CA SER A 75 -7.77 30.74 -9.80
C SER A 75 -8.33 30.45 -11.19
N LEU A 76 -9.27 31.29 -11.63
CA LEU A 76 -9.90 31.22 -12.94
C LEU A 76 -8.98 31.77 -14.03
N ARG A 77 -9.25 31.35 -15.26
CA ARG A 77 -8.58 31.78 -16.49
C ARG A 77 -9.63 32.23 -17.50
N THR A 78 -9.22 33.01 -18.50
CA THR A 78 -10.11 33.44 -19.57
C THR A 78 -10.52 32.25 -20.47
N GLU A 79 -11.42 32.49 -21.41
CA GLU A 79 -11.78 31.50 -22.44
C GLU A 79 -10.54 31.02 -23.23
N GLY A 80 -9.62 31.93 -23.56
CA GLY A 80 -8.32 31.63 -24.18
C GLY A 80 -7.27 31.03 -23.23
N ASN A 81 -7.66 30.63 -22.02
CA ASN A 81 -6.79 30.03 -20.99
C ASN A 81 -5.69 30.96 -20.45
N PHE A 82 -5.85 32.28 -20.59
CA PHE A 82 -4.95 33.27 -20.01
C PHE A 82 -5.26 33.49 -18.52
N PRO A 83 -4.24 33.68 -17.66
CA PRO A 83 -4.45 33.96 -16.23
C PRO A 83 -5.29 35.22 -16.01
N MET A 84 -6.26 35.15 -15.08
CA MET A 84 -7.00 36.32 -14.60
C MET A 84 -6.51 36.73 -13.22
N SER A 85 -6.39 38.03 -12.97
CA SER A 85 -6.11 38.57 -11.65
C SER A 85 -7.41 38.59 -10.81
N LEU A 86 -7.30 38.19 -9.54
CA LEU A 86 -8.36 38.28 -8.50
C LEU A 86 -9.57 37.34 -8.64
N ALA A 87 -9.86 36.77 -9.81
CA ALA A 87 -10.97 35.84 -9.99
C ALA A 87 -10.62 34.43 -9.46
N MET A 88 -11.10 34.10 -8.26
CA MET A 88 -10.87 32.79 -7.62
C MET A 88 -12.16 32.17 -7.07
N LEU A 89 -12.26 30.85 -7.15
CA LEU A 89 -13.32 30.07 -6.51
C LEU A 89 -12.78 29.39 -5.25
N PHE A 90 -13.54 29.42 -4.17
CA PHE A 90 -13.25 28.62 -2.99
C PHE A 90 -14.09 27.35 -3.03
N ILE A 91 -13.45 26.18 -3.05
CA ILE A 91 -14.11 24.88 -3.17
C ILE A 91 -13.57 23.90 -2.12
N CYS A 92 -14.40 22.96 -1.68
CA CYS A 92 -13.98 21.79 -0.94
C CYS A 92 -14.00 20.57 -1.86
N ILE A 93 -12.90 19.82 -1.92
CA ILE A 93 -12.81 18.60 -2.71
C ILE A 93 -12.80 17.41 -1.75
N GLU A 94 -13.72 16.47 -1.93
CA GLU A 94 -13.71 15.18 -1.25
C GLU A 94 -13.40 14.08 -2.25
N LEU A 95 -12.39 13.25 -1.95
CA LEU A 95 -11.99 12.10 -2.76
C LEU A 95 -12.42 10.82 -2.04
N LYS A 96 -13.29 10.03 -2.67
CA LYS A 96 -13.76 8.74 -2.15
C LYS A 96 -13.39 7.63 -3.13
N ILE A 97 -13.10 6.45 -2.60
CA ILE A 97 -12.85 5.25 -3.41
C ILE A 97 -14.19 4.78 -3.95
N TYR A 98 -14.24 4.41 -5.23
CA TYR A 98 -15.44 3.82 -5.82
C TYR A 98 -15.70 2.44 -5.20
N VAL A 99 -16.89 2.26 -4.65
CA VAL A 99 -17.38 0.97 -4.14
C VAL A 99 -18.50 0.51 -5.07
N PRO A 100 -18.39 -0.66 -5.71
CA PRO A 100 -19.48 -1.23 -6.50
C PRO A 100 -20.74 -1.44 -5.65
N ASP A 101 -21.90 -1.28 -6.29
CA ASP A 101 -23.19 -1.50 -5.64
C ASP A 101 -23.28 -2.94 -5.08
N GLY A 102 -23.70 -3.08 -3.82
CA GLY A 102 -23.78 -4.36 -3.11
C GLY A 102 -22.56 -4.72 -2.25
N LEU A 103 -21.44 -3.98 -2.35
CA LEU A 103 -20.23 -4.19 -1.53
C LEU A 103 -20.01 -3.10 -0.46
N GLY A 104 -20.99 -2.22 -0.25
CA GLY A 104 -20.93 -1.15 0.75
C GLY A 104 -20.68 -1.68 2.17
N ASP A 105 -21.48 -2.66 2.59
CA ASP A 105 -21.38 -3.27 3.93
C ASP A 105 -20.01 -3.93 4.18
N LEU A 106 -19.42 -4.51 3.13
CA LEU A 106 -18.08 -5.10 3.19
C LEU A 106 -17.01 -4.02 3.34
N MET A 107 -17.11 -2.93 2.57
CA MET A 107 -16.16 -1.83 2.65
C MET A 107 -16.23 -1.12 4.00
N ASP A 108 -17.43 -0.94 4.56
CA ASP A 108 -17.62 -0.34 5.89
C ASP A 108 -16.99 -1.24 6.98
N ALA A 109 -17.16 -2.56 6.87
CA ALA A 109 -16.52 -3.52 7.77
C ALA A 109 -14.98 -3.47 7.70
N LEU A 110 -14.43 -3.25 6.50
CA LEU A 110 -12.99 -3.16 6.27
C LEU A 110 -12.40 -1.80 6.64
N SER A 111 -13.18 -0.72 6.51
CA SER A 111 -12.75 0.64 6.81
C SER A 111 -12.68 0.90 8.31
N ASP A 112 -13.63 0.35 9.08
CA ASP A 112 -13.67 0.49 10.54
C ASP A 112 -13.87 -0.86 11.25
N PRO A 113 -12.81 -1.71 11.32
CA PRO A 113 -12.92 -3.06 11.86
C PRO A 113 -13.35 -3.10 13.32
N ARG A 114 -13.03 -2.07 14.11
CA ARG A 114 -13.45 -1.96 15.53
C ARG A 114 -14.94 -1.64 15.68
N ALA A 115 -15.49 -0.80 14.80
CA ALA A 115 -16.90 -0.44 14.84
C ALA A 115 -17.76 -1.66 14.46
N PHE A 116 -17.34 -2.39 13.43
CA PHE A 116 -18.00 -3.61 12.96
C PHE A 116 -18.00 -4.73 14.02
N LEU A 117 -16.86 -5.03 14.64
CA LEU A 117 -16.77 -6.02 15.72
C LEU A 117 -17.65 -5.65 16.91
N SER A 118 -17.66 -4.37 17.32
CA SER A 118 -18.51 -3.93 18.42
C SER A 118 -20.01 -4.00 18.08
N ALA A 119 -20.39 -3.75 16.83
CA ALA A 119 -21.77 -3.84 16.38
C ALA A 119 -22.24 -5.30 16.28
N GLN A 120 -21.36 -6.21 15.84
CA GLN A 120 -21.60 -7.65 15.83
C GLN A 120 -21.72 -8.22 17.24
N GLU A 121 -20.82 -7.82 18.14
CA GLU A 121 -20.85 -8.21 19.56
C GLU A 121 -22.11 -7.68 20.25
N LYS A 122 -22.51 -6.43 20.00
CA LYS A 122 -23.78 -5.87 20.51
C LYS A 122 -25.00 -6.61 19.96
N ARG A 123 -25.05 -6.94 18.67
CA ARG A 123 -26.13 -7.75 18.08
C ARG A 123 -26.18 -9.14 18.71
N MET A 124 -25.04 -9.78 18.91
CA MET A 124 -24.94 -11.12 19.52
C MET A 124 -25.38 -11.09 20.99
N VAL A 125 -24.95 -10.09 21.76
CA VAL A 125 -25.39 -9.90 23.15
C VAL A 125 -26.89 -9.62 23.21
N GLN A 126 -27.43 -8.83 22.28
CA GLN A 126 -28.86 -8.52 22.23
C GLN A 126 -29.71 -9.75 21.82
N MET A 127 -29.24 -10.57 20.88
CA MET A 127 -29.88 -11.84 20.52
C MET A 127 -29.85 -12.86 21.68
N LYS A 128 -28.71 -12.94 22.38
CA LYS A 128 -28.54 -13.80 23.56
C LYS A 128 -29.41 -13.33 24.73
N ALA A 129 -29.58 -12.02 24.90
CA ALA A 129 -30.48 -11.44 25.89
C ALA A 129 -31.98 -11.70 25.59
N MET A 130 -32.34 -11.96 24.33
CA MET A 130 -33.68 -12.40 23.93
C MET A 130 -33.88 -13.92 24.00
N GLY A 131 -32.91 -14.68 24.52
CA GLY A 131 -33.03 -16.12 24.76
C GLY A 131 -32.90 -17.00 23.52
N ILE A 132 -32.30 -16.49 22.44
CA ILE A 132 -32.03 -17.25 21.21
C ILE A 132 -30.57 -17.69 21.24
N GLU A 133 -30.31 -18.97 21.48
CA GLU A 133 -28.96 -19.55 21.39
C GLU A 133 -28.62 -19.88 19.91
N GLU A 134 -27.34 -19.81 19.53
CA GLU A 134 -26.90 -20.04 18.13
C GLU A 134 -27.32 -21.41 17.56
N ALA A 135 -27.62 -22.39 18.43
CA ALA A 135 -28.14 -23.69 18.05
C ALA A 135 -29.60 -23.66 17.55
N ASP A 136 -30.42 -22.70 17.98
CA ASP A 136 -31.85 -22.63 17.65
C ASP A 136 -32.11 -22.00 16.27
N ILE A 137 -31.15 -21.26 15.73
CA ILE A 137 -31.26 -20.63 14.41
C ILE A 137 -31.12 -21.67 13.28
N LEU A 138 -30.41 -22.79 13.54
CA LEU A 138 -30.21 -23.88 12.59
C LEU A 138 -31.40 -24.85 12.49
N VAL A 139 -32.30 -24.87 13.48
CA VAL A 139 -33.41 -25.82 13.52
C VAL A 139 -34.68 -25.29 12.84
N ASN A 140 -34.85 -23.96 12.74
CA ASN A 140 -36.11 -23.35 12.25
C ASN A 140 -36.08 -22.78 10.82
N ARG A 141 -35.12 -23.19 9.97
CA ARG A 141 -35.12 -22.84 8.52
C ARG A 141 -35.48 -23.99 7.58
N THR A 142 -35.87 -25.16 8.11
CA THR A 142 -36.23 -26.32 7.28
C THR A 142 -37.71 -26.47 6.97
N ASP A 143 -38.59 -25.72 7.63
CA ASP A 143 -40.03 -25.81 7.36
C ASP A 143 -40.56 -24.54 6.72
N MET A 144 -41.06 -24.72 5.50
CA MET A 144 -41.92 -23.86 4.68
C MET A 144 -41.25 -23.29 3.41
N THR A 145 -41.85 -23.71 2.30
CA THR A 145 -41.73 -23.27 0.90
C THR A 145 -40.77 -24.09 0.04
N GLY A 146 -41.39 -25.01 -0.71
CA GLY A 146 -40.75 -25.89 -1.65
C GLY A 146 -40.19 -25.16 -2.86
N SER A 147 -38.97 -25.52 -3.21
CA SER A 147 -38.42 -25.48 -4.56
C SER A 147 -37.08 -26.22 -4.55
N GLN A 148 -37.16 -27.55 -4.45
CA GLN A 148 -36.07 -28.46 -4.79
C GLN A 148 -35.81 -28.36 -6.30
N GLN A 149 -34.89 -27.48 -6.71
CA GLN A 149 -34.14 -27.64 -7.97
C GLN A 149 -32.97 -26.66 -8.18
N LYS A 150 -32.52 -25.90 -7.17
CA LYS A 150 -31.49 -24.87 -7.40
C LYS A 150 -30.45 -24.73 -6.27
N LYS A 151 -30.05 -25.84 -5.65
CA LYS A 151 -29.16 -25.80 -4.48
C LYS A 151 -27.97 -26.78 -4.51
N ASP A 152 -27.60 -27.26 -5.70
CA ASP A 152 -26.37 -28.08 -5.88
C ASP A 152 -25.28 -27.41 -6.71
N GLU A 153 -25.51 -26.23 -7.31
CA GLU A 153 -24.47 -25.55 -8.12
C GLU A 153 -23.57 -24.56 -7.33
N GLU A 154 -23.99 -24.11 -6.14
CA GLU A 154 -23.30 -23.01 -5.42
C GLU A 154 -22.32 -23.43 -4.30
N LYS A 155 -21.88 -24.69 -4.29
CA LYS A 155 -20.75 -25.15 -3.47
C LYS A 155 -19.62 -25.77 -4.30
N ARG A 156 -19.37 -25.25 -5.51
CA ARG A 156 -18.01 -25.33 -6.06
C ARG A 156 -17.15 -24.44 -5.17
N GLU A 157 -16.35 -25.03 -4.27
CA GLU A 157 -15.30 -24.30 -3.55
C GLU A 157 -14.55 -23.44 -4.56
N GLU A 158 -14.71 -22.12 -4.45
CA GLU A 158 -14.09 -21.18 -5.37
C GLU A 158 -12.59 -21.28 -5.15
N TRP A 159 -11.92 -21.96 -6.08
CA TRP A 159 -10.51 -22.27 -5.93
C TRP A 159 -9.70 -20.97 -5.98
N HIS A 160 -9.22 -20.56 -4.81
CA HIS A 160 -8.42 -19.36 -4.62
C HIS A 160 -6.93 -19.71 -4.59
N MET A 161 -6.13 -18.98 -5.37
CA MET A 161 -4.67 -19.01 -5.25
C MET A 161 -4.20 -17.70 -4.63
N ASP A 162 -3.53 -17.79 -3.49
CA ASP A 162 -2.91 -16.62 -2.88
C ASP A 162 -1.77 -16.09 -3.76
N PRO A 163 -1.65 -14.79 -3.99
CA PRO A 163 -0.54 -14.23 -4.76
C PRO A 163 0.80 -14.42 -4.03
N VAL A 164 1.87 -14.69 -4.79
CA VAL A 164 3.23 -14.75 -4.24
C VAL A 164 3.68 -13.33 -3.87
N THR A 165 3.68 -13.02 -2.57
CA THR A 165 4.08 -11.70 -2.05
C THR A 165 5.50 -11.73 -1.48
N VAL A 166 6.20 -10.59 -1.55
CA VAL A 166 7.56 -10.45 -0.99
C VAL A 166 7.57 -10.71 0.51
N ASP A 167 6.53 -10.30 1.24
CA ASP A 167 6.43 -10.52 2.69
C ASP A 167 6.19 -11.99 3.03
N GLY A 168 5.41 -12.72 2.21
CA GLY A 168 5.31 -14.18 2.30
C GLY A 168 6.66 -14.88 2.08
N LEU A 169 7.46 -14.42 1.12
CA LEU A 169 8.79 -15.00 0.87
C LEU A 169 9.81 -14.70 1.99
N ARG A 170 9.59 -13.65 2.79
CA ARG A 170 10.50 -13.30 3.90
C ARG A 170 10.35 -14.21 5.11
N VAL A 171 9.21 -14.89 5.27
CA VAL A 171 9.01 -15.87 6.34
C VAL A 171 9.53 -17.26 5.97
N GLU A 172 9.88 -17.47 4.70
CA GLU A 172 10.41 -18.75 4.22
C GLU A 172 11.70 -19.14 4.94
N LYS A 173 11.80 -20.44 5.24
CA LYS A 173 12.89 -21.02 6.05
C LYS A 173 14.28 -20.70 5.49
N GLU A 174 14.43 -20.68 4.17
CA GLU A 174 15.69 -20.38 3.48
C GLU A 174 16.11 -18.92 3.70
N PHE A 175 15.16 -17.97 3.55
CA PHE A 175 15.42 -16.54 3.79
C PHE A 175 15.70 -16.23 5.26
N VAL A 176 14.96 -16.85 6.19
CA VAL A 176 15.17 -16.69 7.64
C VAL A 176 16.56 -17.19 8.06
N LYS A 177 17.01 -18.34 7.52
CA LYS A 177 18.36 -18.85 7.76
C LYS A 177 19.44 -17.89 7.23
N LEU A 178 19.25 -17.34 6.04
CA LEU A 178 20.15 -16.35 5.47
C LEU A 178 20.25 -15.12 6.39
N ARG A 179 19.12 -14.56 6.82
CA ARG A 179 19.08 -13.41 7.75
C ARG A 179 19.82 -13.68 9.05
N ARG A 180 19.65 -14.87 9.64
CA ARG A 180 20.39 -15.26 10.86
C ARG A 180 21.90 -15.35 10.63
N LYS A 181 22.34 -15.86 9.48
CA LYS A 181 23.75 -15.90 9.11
C LYS A 181 24.33 -14.49 8.98
N GLN A 182 23.63 -13.61 8.26
CA GLN A 182 24.02 -12.22 8.04
C GLN A 182 24.13 -11.42 9.35
N MET A 183 23.21 -11.66 10.29
CA MET A 183 23.26 -11.05 11.63
C MET A 183 24.54 -11.44 12.39
N LYS A 184 24.90 -12.73 12.37
CA LYS A 184 26.13 -13.23 13.01
C LYS A 184 27.40 -12.66 12.38
N GLU A 185 27.44 -12.55 11.05
CA GLU A 185 28.57 -11.95 10.33
C GLU A 185 28.76 -10.48 10.71
N LEU A 186 27.67 -9.71 10.79
CA LEU A 186 27.71 -8.31 11.19
C LEU A 186 28.16 -8.13 12.64
N GLU A 187 27.69 -8.98 13.55
CA GLU A 187 28.15 -8.98 14.95
C GLU A 187 29.64 -9.32 15.06
N ALA A 188 30.12 -10.29 14.29
CA ALA A 188 31.54 -10.65 14.26
C ALA A 188 32.40 -9.48 13.74
N LEU A 189 31.96 -8.80 12.68
CA LEU A 189 32.65 -7.62 12.14
C LEU A 189 32.70 -6.49 13.19
N ARG A 190 31.58 -6.19 13.84
CA ARG A 190 31.53 -5.17 14.91
C ARG A 190 32.46 -5.48 16.08
N LYS A 191 32.52 -6.75 16.51
CA LYS A 191 33.46 -7.19 17.56
C LYS A 191 34.91 -7.01 17.12
N ARG A 192 35.23 -7.29 15.85
CA ARG A 192 36.57 -7.05 15.28
C ARG A 192 36.89 -5.54 15.27
N HIS A 193 35.98 -4.70 14.77
CA HIS A 193 36.14 -3.25 14.76
C HIS A 193 36.36 -2.68 16.17
N HIS A 194 35.62 -3.18 17.16
CA HIS A 194 35.80 -2.76 18.55
C HIS A 194 37.18 -3.12 19.10
N LYS A 195 37.67 -4.34 18.84
CA LYS A 195 39.03 -4.78 19.25
C LYS A 195 40.11 -3.93 18.59
N GLU A 196 39.99 -3.65 17.29
CA GLU A 196 40.96 -2.82 16.56
C GLU A 196 40.99 -1.38 17.08
N LYS A 197 39.82 -0.77 17.34
CA LYS A 197 39.73 0.56 17.96
C LYS A 197 40.35 0.57 19.36
N HIS A 198 40.04 -0.42 20.18
CA HIS A 198 40.58 -0.51 21.54
C HIS A 198 42.11 -0.69 21.53
N GLN A 199 42.63 -1.53 20.63
CA GLN A 199 44.07 -1.74 20.46
C GLN A 199 44.77 -0.45 19.99
N MET A 200 44.20 0.25 19.01
CA MET A 200 44.72 1.53 18.53
C MET A 200 44.73 2.58 19.64
N GLN A 201 43.62 2.71 20.39
CA GLN A 201 43.53 3.64 21.50
C GLN A 201 44.61 3.34 22.56
N LYS A 202 44.79 2.08 22.94
CA LYS A 202 45.84 1.68 23.88
C LYS A 202 47.23 2.05 23.37
N GLN A 203 47.51 1.82 22.09
CA GLN A 203 48.78 2.21 21.46
C GLN A 203 48.99 3.73 21.48
N GLN A 204 47.95 4.51 21.18
CA GLN A 204 47.99 5.97 21.22
C GLN A 204 48.27 6.50 22.63
N CYS A 205 47.55 6.00 23.65
CA CYS A 205 47.76 6.36 25.05
C CYS A 205 49.18 6.04 25.51
N MET A 206 49.68 4.81 25.25
CA MET A 206 51.05 4.43 25.62
C MET A 206 52.11 5.29 24.92
N ALA A 207 51.90 5.67 23.66
CA ALA A 207 52.83 6.53 22.93
C ALA A 207 52.88 7.95 23.50
N VAL A 208 51.73 8.50 23.91
CA VAL A 208 51.66 9.80 24.59
C VAL A 208 52.31 9.72 25.97
N GLU A 209 52.00 8.69 26.76
CA GLU A 209 52.58 8.47 28.10
C GLU A 209 54.11 8.37 28.09
N LYS A 210 54.72 7.82 27.04
CA LYS A 210 56.19 7.77 26.91
C LYS A 210 56.84 9.13 26.63
N MET A 211 56.10 10.09 26.09
CA MET A 211 56.60 11.43 25.74
C MET A 211 56.44 12.45 26.86
N LEU A 212 55.64 12.13 27.90
CA LEU A 212 55.33 13.01 29.03
C LEU A 212 56.36 13.05 30.18
N PRO A 213 57.14 12.00 30.52
CA PRO A 213 57.84 11.93 31.81
C PRO A 213 59.16 12.70 31.86
N THR A 214 59.38 13.70 31.00
CA THR A 214 60.70 14.37 30.90
C THR A 214 60.63 15.89 30.67
N ARG A 215 59.51 16.56 30.94
CA ARG A 215 59.30 17.95 30.46
C ARG A 215 58.76 18.90 31.52
N GLU A 216 59.45 20.04 31.68
CA GLU A 216 59.05 21.20 32.50
C GLU A 216 58.01 22.09 31.79
N GLU A 217 58.01 22.10 30.45
CA GLU A 217 57.07 22.88 29.64
C GLU A 217 55.74 22.14 29.39
N PRO A 218 54.63 22.86 29.19
CA PRO A 218 53.33 22.26 28.92
C PRO A 218 53.34 21.38 27.66
N PRO A 219 52.76 20.16 27.69
CA PRO A 219 52.83 19.21 26.56
C PRO A 219 52.27 19.71 25.22
N TRP A 220 51.39 20.71 25.23
CA TRP A 220 50.78 21.28 24.02
C TRP A 220 51.63 22.34 23.32
N GLU A 221 52.69 22.84 23.97
CA GLU A 221 53.61 23.84 23.39
C GLU A 221 54.71 23.17 22.55
N ASP A 222 54.98 21.90 22.82
CA ASP A 222 55.98 21.12 22.11
C ASP A 222 55.53 20.67 20.71
N ALA A 223 56.36 20.98 19.71
CA ALA A 223 56.09 20.65 18.31
C ALA A 223 56.03 19.15 18.04
N CYS A 224 56.84 18.33 18.72
CA CYS A 224 56.88 16.88 18.55
C CYS A 224 55.61 16.22 19.11
N VAL A 225 55.11 16.67 20.26
CA VAL A 225 53.85 16.17 20.85
C VAL A 225 52.66 16.54 19.96
N ARG A 226 52.60 17.78 19.46
CA ARG A 226 51.57 18.19 18.50
C ARG A 226 51.60 17.36 17.22
N ALA A 227 52.78 17.14 16.64
CA ALA A 227 52.94 16.31 15.45
C ALA A 227 52.48 14.86 15.68
N LEU A 228 52.82 14.28 16.84
CA LEU A 228 52.38 12.93 17.22
C LEU A 228 50.85 12.84 17.33
N VAL A 229 50.21 13.79 18.03
CA VAL A 229 48.74 13.80 18.19
C VAL A 229 48.04 13.96 16.84
N VAL A 230 48.56 14.82 15.94
CA VAL A 230 48.03 14.96 14.58
C VAL A 230 48.16 13.64 13.81
N GLN A 231 49.31 12.96 13.89
CA GLN A 231 49.50 11.66 13.25
C GLN A 231 48.53 10.62 13.81
N GLN A 232 48.38 10.52 15.13
CA GLN A 232 47.42 9.62 15.79
C GLN A 232 45.98 9.90 15.33
N MET A 233 45.61 11.18 15.16
CA MET A 233 44.28 11.56 14.65
C MET A 233 44.07 11.12 13.20
N GLN A 234 45.10 11.25 12.35
CA GLN A 234 45.06 10.78 10.98
C GLN A 234 44.93 9.25 10.90
N ASP A 235 45.71 8.52 11.69
CA ASP A 235 45.66 7.06 11.75
C ASP A 235 44.30 6.56 12.24
N TRP A 236 43.73 7.22 13.26
CA TRP A 236 42.37 6.96 13.72
C TRP A 236 41.33 7.21 12.62
N SER A 237 41.46 8.31 11.90
CA SER A 237 40.56 8.66 10.80
C SER A 237 40.63 7.63 9.66
N ARG A 238 41.84 7.16 9.30
CA ARG A 238 42.05 6.09 8.31
C ARG A 238 41.42 4.77 8.77
N LEU A 239 41.59 4.40 10.04
CA LEU A 239 40.98 3.21 10.62
C LEU A 239 39.45 3.27 10.51
N LEU A 240 38.84 4.40 10.91
CA LEU A 240 37.40 4.59 10.81
C LEU A 240 36.88 4.56 9.37
N ALA A 241 37.63 5.14 8.43
CA ALA A 241 37.29 5.08 7.00
C ALA A 241 37.29 3.63 6.51
N SER A 242 38.33 2.85 6.85
CA SER A 242 38.41 1.42 6.52
C SER A 242 37.25 0.62 7.12
N HIS A 243 36.90 0.86 8.40
CA HIS A 243 35.75 0.21 9.05
C HIS A 243 34.43 0.53 8.34
N ARG A 244 34.21 1.79 7.93
CA ARG A 244 33.01 2.19 7.17
C ARG A 244 32.93 1.46 5.84
N THR A 245 34.04 1.37 5.10
CA THR A 245 34.09 0.65 3.81
C THR A 245 33.78 -0.84 4.01
N GLN A 246 34.40 -1.49 5.00
CA GLN A 246 34.14 -2.90 5.31
C GLN A 246 32.67 -3.17 5.70
N GLU A 247 32.07 -2.31 6.53
CA GLU A 247 30.66 -2.39 6.88
C GLU A 247 29.76 -2.20 5.65
N TRP A 248 30.07 -1.22 4.80
CA TRP A 248 29.30 -0.95 3.59
C TRP A 248 29.38 -2.12 2.59
N ASP A 249 30.57 -2.65 2.33
CA ASP A 249 30.78 -3.78 1.43
C ASP A 249 30.04 -5.04 1.93
N LEU A 250 30.09 -5.29 3.24
CA LEU A 250 29.35 -6.39 3.86
C LEU A 250 27.84 -6.22 3.66
N LEU A 251 27.28 -5.05 4.03
CA LEU A 251 25.84 -4.79 3.92
C LEU A 251 25.36 -4.84 2.46
N ARG A 252 26.16 -4.30 1.53
CA ARG A 252 25.86 -4.37 0.10
C ARG A 252 25.80 -5.82 -0.38
N SER A 253 26.81 -6.63 -0.03
CA SER A 253 26.82 -8.06 -0.36
C SER A 253 25.61 -8.79 0.23
N GLN A 254 25.23 -8.46 1.47
CA GLN A 254 24.06 -9.03 2.13
C GLN A 254 22.74 -8.72 1.41
N ILE A 255 22.56 -7.48 0.94
CA ILE A 255 21.37 -7.06 0.19
C ILE A 255 21.29 -7.79 -1.16
N LEU A 256 22.42 -7.91 -1.87
CA LEU A 256 22.48 -8.64 -3.15
C LEU A 256 22.07 -10.10 -2.96
N LEU A 257 22.65 -10.78 -1.97
CA LEU A 257 22.34 -12.17 -1.67
C LEU A 257 20.90 -12.38 -1.20
N GLN A 258 20.34 -11.43 -0.42
CA GLN A 258 18.91 -11.45 -0.08
C GLN A 258 18.05 -11.37 -1.34
N GLY A 259 18.40 -10.51 -2.28
CA GLY A 259 17.72 -10.39 -3.58
C GLY A 259 17.77 -11.69 -4.39
N ASP A 260 18.93 -12.35 -4.46
CA ASP A 260 19.09 -13.62 -5.17
C ASP A 260 18.23 -14.73 -4.57
N VAL A 261 18.22 -14.85 -3.23
CA VAL A 261 17.41 -15.86 -2.53
C VAL A 261 15.92 -15.58 -2.69
N LEU A 262 15.47 -14.33 -2.59
CA LEU A 262 14.07 -13.98 -2.81
C LEU A 262 13.61 -14.27 -4.24
N ARG A 263 14.46 -13.99 -5.25
CA ARG A 263 14.18 -14.36 -6.64
C ARG A 263 14.04 -15.87 -6.81
N ALA A 264 14.95 -16.64 -6.23
CA ALA A 264 14.88 -18.11 -6.30
C ALA A 264 13.63 -18.67 -5.62
N LEU A 265 13.27 -18.15 -4.44
CA LEU A 265 12.05 -18.54 -3.72
C LEU A 265 10.78 -18.16 -4.48
N MET A 266 10.74 -16.97 -5.08
CA MET A 266 9.62 -16.53 -5.92
C MET A 266 9.40 -17.48 -7.10
N LEU A 267 10.46 -17.80 -7.84
CA LEU A 267 10.38 -18.73 -8.98
C LEU A 267 9.89 -20.11 -8.54
N LYS A 268 10.41 -20.61 -7.40
CA LYS A 268 9.97 -21.89 -6.82
C LYS A 268 8.49 -21.87 -6.44
N ALA A 269 8.01 -20.79 -5.82
CA ALA A 269 6.60 -20.62 -5.48
C ALA A 269 5.72 -20.56 -6.72
N GLN A 270 6.11 -19.80 -7.75
CA GLN A 270 5.39 -19.73 -9.04
C GLN A 270 5.31 -21.09 -9.74
N ILE A 271 6.40 -21.86 -9.77
CA ILE A 271 6.41 -23.22 -10.32
C ILE A 271 5.46 -24.13 -9.53
N GLN A 272 5.43 -24.01 -8.20
CA GLN A 272 4.53 -24.79 -7.36
C GLN A 272 3.06 -24.42 -7.63
N GLN A 273 2.76 -23.13 -7.81
CA GLN A 273 1.43 -22.67 -8.17
C GLN A 273 0.98 -23.20 -9.55
N MET A 274 1.87 -23.16 -10.55
CA MET A 274 1.58 -23.73 -11.87
C MET A 274 1.23 -25.21 -11.79
N LYS A 275 2.00 -25.99 -11.01
CA LYS A 275 1.71 -27.42 -10.79
C LYS A 275 0.37 -27.66 -10.10
N GLN A 276 -0.02 -26.80 -9.16
CA GLN A 276 -1.33 -26.89 -8.51
C GLN A 276 -2.48 -26.59 -9.48
N LEU A 277 -2.27 -25.62 -10.38
CA LEU A 277 -3.22 -25.27 -11.43
C LEU A 277 -3.38 -26.41 -12.45
N ASP A 278 -2.28 -26.98 -12.94
CA ASP A 278 -2.29 -28.12 -13.85
C ASP A 278 -3.03 -29.32 -13.23
N ALA A 279 -2.72 -29.65 -11.97
CA ALA A 279 -3.39 -30.73 -11.25
C ALA A 279 -4.88 -30.45 -10.98
N LYS A 280 -5.30 -29.19 -10.95
CA LYS A 280 -6.72 -28.82 -10.89
C LYS A 280 -7.38 -29.03 -12.25
N PHE A 281 -6.79 -28.51 -13.33
CA PHE A 281 -7.32 -28.69 -14.68
C PHE A 281 -7.47 -30.17 -15.04
N GLU A 282 -6.51 -31.01 -14.68
CA GLU A 282 -6.63 -32.46 -14.89
C GLU A 282 -7.81 -33.09 -14.13
N ARG A 283 -8.08 -32.64 -12.90
CA ARG A 283 -9.21 -33.13 -12.10
C ARG A 283 -10.55 -32.69 -12.68
N GLU A 284 -10.68 -31.41 -13.01
CA GLU A 284 -11.91 -30.87 -13.61
C GLU A 284 -12.19 -31.49 -14.98
N ASN A 285 -11.16 -31.75 -15.79
CA ASN A 285 -11.33 -32.43 -17.07
C ASN A 285 -11.81 -33.88 -16.90
N LYS A 286 -11.27 -34.63 -15.92
CA LYS A 286 -11.74 -35.98 -15.59
C LYS A 286 -13.19 -35.97 -15.10
N GLU A 287 -13.55 -35.01 -14.25
CA GLU A 287 -14.91 -34.84 -13.74
C GLU A 287 -15.89 -34.56 -14.89
N MET A 288 -15.56 -33.60 -15.77
CA MET A 288 -16.36 -33.25 -16.94
C MET A 288 -16.55 -34.45 -17.88
N GLN A 289 -15.50 -35.22 -18.17
CA GLN A 289 -15.61 -36.45 -18.96
C GLN A 289 -16.55 -37.47 -18.32
N GLY A 290 -16.48 -37.61 -16.99
CA GLY A 290 -17.38 -38.45 -16.21
C GLY A 290 -18.84 -38.02 -16.31
N ASP A 291 -19.12 -36.71 -16.22
CA ASP A 291 -20.46 -36.15 -16.34
C ASP A 291 -21.05 -36.35 -17.74
N VAL A 292 -20.25 -36.13 -18.79
CA VAL A 292 -20.68 -36.40 -20.16
C VAL A 292 -21.05 -37.87 -20.34
N LEU A 293 -20.24 -38.79 -19.81
CA LEU A 293 -20.51 -40.23 -19.90
C LEU A 293 -21.81 -40.60 -19.17
N ARG A 294 -22.03 -40.06 -17.96
CA ARG A 294 -23.27 -40.22 -17.18
C ARG A 294 -24.49 -39.71 -17.94
N ALA A 295 -24.39 -38.52 -18.52
CA ALA A 295 -25.47 -37.92 -19.29
C ALA A 295 -25.83 -38.74 -20.55
N LEU A 296 -24.83 -39.30 -21.23
CA LEU A 296 -25.05 -40.20 -22.37
C LEU A 296 -25.75 -41.50 -21.96
N MET A 297 -25.35 -42.12 -20.84
CA MET A 297 -26.01 -43.32 -20.32
C MET A 297 -27.48 -43.06 -19.94
N LEU A 298 -27.75 -41.92 -19.27
CA LEU A 298 -29.12 -41.54 -18.90
C LEU A 298 -30.00 -41.36 -20.15
N LYS A 299 -29.48 -40.72 -21.20
CA LYS A 299 -30.20 -40.57 -22.48
C LYS A 299 -30.49 -41.92 -23.14
N ALA A 300 -29.56 -42.87 -23.08
CA ALA A 300 -29.75 -44.21 -23.63
C ALA A 300 -30.84 -45.00 -22.87
N GLN A 301 -30.94 -44.85 -21.55
CA GLN A 301 -31.98 -45.48 -20.74
C GLN A 301 -33.39 -44.93 -20.99
N ILE A 302 -33.52 -43.64 -21.36
CA ILE A 302 -34.81 -43.02 -21.64
C ILE A 302 -35.36 -43.41 -23.03
N GLN A 303 -34.51 -43.95 -23.92
CA GLN A 303 -34.88 -44.36 -25.28
C GLN A 303 -35.28 -45.85 -25.41
N GLN A 304 -35.30 -46.62 -24.32
CA GLN A 304 -35.79 -48.01 -24.26
C GLN A 304 -37.10 -48.09 -23.50
#